data_AF-X1AY21-F1
#
_entry.id   AF-X1AY21-F1
#
_cell.length_a   1.000
_cell.length_b   1.000
_cell.length_c   1.000
_cell.angle_alpha   90.00
_cell.angle_beta   90.00
_cell.angle_gamma   90.00
#
_symmetry.space_group_name_H-M   'P 1'
#
loop_
_entity.id
_entity.type
_entity.pdbx_description
1 polymer ?
#
loop_
_entity_poly.entity_id
_entity_poly.type
_entity_poly.pdbx_seq_one_letter_code
_entity_poly.pdbx_strand_id
1 'polypeptide(L)' 'MRQSYKTVRDYIEVLKPRETGLLTFIGVGTAIIAGDGYPSLGLLLLTLIAILLASAGANGLTNYLDRDVDARMQRTKHRA' A
#
# COMPACT_ATOMS: atom_id res chain seq x y z
N MET A 1 -28.77 9.78 -0.18
CA MET A 1 -27.66 10.58 0.39
C MET A 1 -26.73 9.71 1.25
N ARG A 2 -25.85 8.88 0.64
CA ARG A 2 -24.91 7.96 1.34
C ARG A 2 -23.54 7.88 0.64
N GLN A 3 -23.10 8.92 -0.07
CA GLN A 3 -21.93 8.83 -0.97
C GLN A 3 -20.61 9.39 -0.43
N SER A 4 -20.56 10.45 0.38
CA SER A 4 -19.27 11.08 0.71
C SER A 4 -18.34 10.28 1.64
N TYR A 5 -18.88 9.44 2.55
CA TYR A 5 -18.04 8.57 3.41
C TYR A 5 -17.55 7.30 2.69
N LYS A 6 -18.12 6.96 1.53
CA LYS A 6 -17.66 5.80 0.75
C LYS A 6 -16.34 6.12 0.06
N THR A 7 -16.24 7.29 -0.58
CA THR A 7 -15.11 7.66 -1.44
C THR A 7 -13.74 7.55 -0.75
N VAL A 8 -13.54 8.13 0.44
CA VAL A 8 -12.22 8.09 1.12
C VAL A 8 -11.86 6.67 1.56
N ARG A 9 -12.83 5.91 2.06
CA ARG A 9 -12.61 4.52 2.47
C ARG A 9 -12.27 3.65 1.27
N ASP A 10 -12.95 3.86 0.15
CA ASP A 10 -12.69 3.14 -1.11
C ASP A 10 -11.27 3.44 -1.61
N TYR A 11 -10.80 4.70 -1.53
CA TYR A 11 -9.41 5.04 -1.83
C TYR A 11 -8.42 4.32 -0.91
N ILE A 12 -8.68 4.27 0.41
CA ILE A 12 -7.80 3.56 1.36
C ILE A 12 -7.80 2.05 1.07
N GLU A 13 -8.95 1.47 0.71
CA GLU A 13 -9.09 0.05 0.42
C GLU A 13 -8.30 -0.36 -0.83
N VAL A 14 -8.28 0.50 -1.86
CA VAL A 14 -7.45 0.30 -3.07
C VAL A 14 -5.96 0.24 -2.76
N LEU A 15 -5.49 0.95 -1.72
CA LEU A 15 -4.08 0.91 -1.31
C LEU A 15 -3.72 -0.38 -0.54
N LYS A 16 -4.69 -1.26 -0.25
CA LYS A 16 -4.48 -2.54 0.43
C LYS A 16 -3.67 -2.36 1.73
N PRO A 17 -4.26 -1.74 2.78
CA PRO A 17 -3.52 -1.26 3.95
C PRO A 17 -2.81 -2.38 4.72
N ARG A 18 -3.30 -3.61 4.66
CA ARG A 18 -2.68 -4.77 5.29
C ARG A 18 -1.37 -5.16 4.58
N GLU A 19 -1.40 -5.27 3.27
CA GLU A 19 -0.26 -5.60 2.42
C GLU A 19 0.77 -4.47 2.45
N THR A 20 0.30 -3.22 2.30
CA THR A 20 1.15 -2.03 2.39
C THR A 20 1.82 -1.90 3.75
N GLY A 21 1.09 -2.18 4.84
CA GLY A 21 1.65 -2.18 6.19
C GLY A 21 2.71 -3.26 6.38
N LEU A 22 2.47 -4.48 5.88
CA LEU A 22 3.43 -5.58 5.95
C LEU A 22 4.72 -5.25 5.18
N LEU A 23 4.60 -4.70 3.96
CA LEU A 23 5.77 -4.33 3.15
C LEU A 23 6.56 -3.19 3.80
N THR A 24 5.86 -2.21 4.37
CA THR A 24 6.49 -1.12 5.13
C THR A 24 7.24 -1.63 6.35
N PHE A 25 6.65 -2.56 7.11
CA PHE A 25 7.30 -3.18 8.27
C PHE A 25 8.60 -3.91 7.88
N ILE A 26 8.54 -4.74 6.84
CA ILE A 26 9.72 -5.47 6.34
C ILE A 26 10.80 -4.49 5.86
N GLY A 27 10.40 -3.44 5.13
CA GLY A 27 11.35 -2.44 4.64
C GLY A 27 12.01 -1.62 5.75
N VAL A 28 11.28 -1.26 6.81
CA VAL A 28 11.86 -0.63 8.01
C VAL A 28 12.86 -1.56 8.70
N GLY A 29 12.51 -2.84 8.88
CA GLY A 29 13.44 -3.84 9.43
C GLY A 29 14.72 -3.95 8.59
N THR A 30 14.57 -3.94 7.27
CA THR A 30 15.70 -3.95 6.33
C THR A 30 16.58 -2.71 6.47
N ALA A 31 15.97 -1.52 6.62
CA ALA A 31 16.71 -0.27 6.81
C ALA A 31 17.51 -0.24 8.12
N ILE A 32 16.97 -0.84 9.19
CA ILE A 32 17.67 -0.97 10.47
C ILE A 32 18.89 -1.88 10.32
N ILE A 33 18.72 -3.04 9.68
CA ILE A 33 19.82 -3.99 9.43
C ILE A 33 20.90 -3.35 8.56
N ALA A 34 20.51 -2.63 7.50
CA ALA A 34 21.43 -1.95 6.60
C ALA A 34 22.19 -0.79 7.26
N GLY A 35 21.64 -0.19 8.32
CA GLY A 35 22.27 0.84 9.12
C GLY A 35 23.07 0.32 10.32
N ASP A 36 23.53 -0.93 10.29
CA ASP A 36 24.23 -1.60 11.39
C ASP A 36 23.48 -1.53 12.73
N GLY A 37 22.15 -1.52 12.68
CA GLY A 37 21.27 -1.44 13.85
C GLY A 37 20.97 -0.02 14.35
N TYR A 38 21.67 1.02 13.87
CA TYR A 38 21.55 2.39 14.37
C TYR A 38 21.38 3.43 13.25
N PRO A 39 20.33 3.33 12.40
CA PRO A 39 20.05 4.37 11.43
C PRO A 39 19.67 5.68 12.14
N SER A 40 20.04 6.83 11.55
CA SER A 40 19.61 8.12 12.06
C SER A 40 18.08 8.23 12.01
N LEU A 41 17.47 8.88 13.01
CA LEU A 41 16.01 8.97 13.11
C LEU A 41 15.39 9.65 11.88
N GLY A 42 16.07 10.67 11.32
CA GLY A 42 15.64 11.33 10.10
C GLY A 42 15.65 10.41 8.88
N LEU A 43 16.70 9.58 8.72
CA LEU A 43 16.78 8.60 7.63
C LEU A 43 15.70 7.52 7.79
N LEU A 44 15.46 7.05 9.01
CA LEU A 44 14.43 6.05 9.30
C LEU A 44 13.03 6.59 8.94
N LEU A 45 12.72 7.84 9.31
CA LEU A 45 11.44 8.48 8.98
C LEU A 45 11.28 8.68 7.47
N LEU A 46 12.32 9.15 6.77
CA LEU A 46 12.29 9.29 5.31
C LEU A 46 12.06 7.94 4.63
N THR A 47 12.73 6.89 5.11
CA THR A 47 12.61 5.54 4.58
C THR A 47 11.20 4.98 4.80
N LEU A 48 10.64 5.17 5.99
CA LEU A 48 9.28 4.77 6.32
C LEU A 48 8.26 5.45 5.39
N ILE A 49 8.35 6.76 5.22
CA ILE A 49 7.44 7.52 4.36
C ILE A 49 7.60 7.09 2.89
N ALA A 50 8.84 6.93 2.42
CA ALA A 50 9.11 6.52 1.05
C ALA A 50 8.55 5.13 0.74
N ILE A 51 8.79 4.14 1.62
CA ILE A 51 8.29 2.77 1.42
C ILE A 51 6.77 2.73 1.50
N LEU A 52 6.17 3.44 2.46
CA LEU A 52 4.72 3.50 2.62
C LEU A 52 4.05 4.04 1.35
N LEU A 53 4.53 5.18 0.83
CA LEU A 53 4.01 5.80 -0.37
C LEU A 53 4.26 4.93 -1.61
N ALA A 54 5.46 4.37 -1.76
CA ALA A 54 5.81 3.51 -2.89
C ALA A 54 4.95 2.24 -2.91
N SER A 55 4.79 1.58 -1.76
CA SER A 55 3.98 0.37 -1.62
C SER A 55 2.50 0.64 -1.88
N ALA A 56 1.96 1.71 -1.29
CA ALA A 56 0.57 2.11 -1.48
C ALA A 56 0.31 2.43 -2.97
N GLY A 57 1.20 3.20 -3.59
CA GLY A 57 1.13 3.55 -5.01
C GLY A 57 1.22 2.32 -5.92
N ALA A 58 2.15 1.40 -5.65
CA ALA A 58 2.30 0.15 -6.41
C ALA A 58 1.05 -0.74 -6.31
N ASN A 59 0.46 -0.87 -5.12
CA ASN A 59 -0.78 -1.63 -4.93
C ASN A 59 -1.96 -1.00 -5.67
N GLY A 60 -2.11 0.32 -5.58
CA GLY A 60 -3.15 1.05 -6.31
C GLY A 60 -2.99 0.94 -7.83
N LEU A 61 -1.76 1.10 -8.33
CA LEU A 61 -1.45 0.98 -9.75
C LEU A 61 -1.72 -0.45 -10.26
N THR A 62 -1.30 -1.47 -9.52
CA THR A 62 -1.54 -2.87 -9.90
C THR A 62 -3.03 -3.16 -9.97
N ASN A 63 -3.82 -2.73 -8.97
CA ASN A 63 -5.28 -2.90 -9.00
C ASN A 63 -5.93 -2.15 -10.18
N TYR A 64 -5.39 -0.99 -10.57
CA TYR A 64 -5.88 -0.26 -11.73
C TYR A 64 -5.60 -1.00 -13.04
N LEU A 65 -4.38 -1.52 -13.20
CA LEU A 65 -3.98 -2.29 -14.38
C LEU A 65 -4.75 -3.61 -14.50
N ASP A 66 -5.02 -4.28 -13.38
CA ASP A 66 -5.72 -5.56 -13.34
C ASP A 66 -7.24 -5.44 -13.48
N ARG A 67 -7.81 -4.23 -13.52
CA ARG A 67 -9.25 -3.98 -13.52
C ARG A 67 -10.02 -4.81 -14.56
N ASP A 68 -9.52 -4.88 -15.80
CA ASP A 68 -10.19 -5.60 -16.88
C ASP A 68 -10.09 -7.12 -16.73
N VAL A 69 -8.99 -7.59 -16.13
CA VAL A 69 -8.78 -9.00 -15.82
C VAL A 69 -9.68 -9.41 -14.66
N ASP A 70 -9.74 -8.60 -13.60
CA ASP A 70 -10.58 -8.83 -12.43
C ASP A 70 -12.08 -8.88 -12.79
N ALA A 71 -12.52 -8.08 -13.77
CA ALA A 71 -13.89 -8.12 -14.28
C ALA A 71 -14.26 -9.48 -14.92
N ARG A 72 -13.28 -10.24 -15.42
CA ARG A 72 -13.47 -11.56 -16.05
C ARG A 72 -13.30 -12.72 -15.08
N MET A 73 -12.77 -12.48 -13.88
CA MET A 73 -12.49 -13.51 -12.88
C MET A 73 -13.72 -13.83 -12.03
N GLN A 74 -14.07 -15.12 -11.91
CA GLN A 74 -15.25 -15.55 -11.12
C GLN A 74 -15.27 -15.04 -9.68
N ARG A 75 -14.09 -14.89 -9.06
CA ARG A 75 -13.93 -14.44 -7.66
C ARG A 75 -14.04 -12.92 -7.49
N THR A 76 -13.61 -12.12 -8.47
CA THR A 76 -13.44 -10.66 -8.34
C THR A 76 -14.40 -9.85 -9.22
N LYS A 77 -15.11 -10.48 -10.17
CA LYS A 77 -16.07 -9.85 -11.11
C LYS A 77 -17.19 -9.00 -10.52
N HIS A 78 -17.48 -9.11 -9.22
CA HIS A 78 -18.54 -8.36 -8.53
C HIS A 78 -18.03 -7.29 -7.57
N ARG A 79 -16.72 -7.01 -7.57
CA ARG A 79 -16.12 -5.96 -6.75
C ARG A 79 -16.23 -4.65 -7.55
N ALA A 80 -17.33 -3.93 -7.34
CA ALA A 80 -17.63 -2.62 -7.94
C ALA A 80 -18.03 -1.63 -6.85
#